data_AF-A0AAV2B163-F1
#
_entry.id   AF-A0AAV2B163-F1
#
_cell.length_a   1.000
_cell.length_b   1.000
_cell.length_c   1.000
_cell.angle_alpha   90.00
_cell.angle_beta   90.00
_cell.angle_gamma   90.00
#
_symmetry.space_group_name_H-M   'P 1'
#
loop_
_entity.id
_entity.type
_entity.pdbx_description
1 polymer ?
#
loop_
_entity_poly.entity_id
_entity_poly.type
_entity_poly.pdbx_seq_one_letter_code
_entity_poly.pdbx_strand_id
1 'polypeptide(L)'
;MLAIFYFAIPVGSGLGYIIGAQILQATGKWQWALCVTPIFGFISVVLTLLYVKDPPRGEAEGGTAFEKSTLTADLLYLCKTKSFVYSTLGFTSVTFATGALGWFGPTYMELALVKQSLEPAPSNAPLIFGIITCIAGIVGVIIGSSASTYLRRFNAKADPLICAYGVLASVPLIFAGVVVSEYSVISSWVLIFIGEVCLCVNWTIVADMLLYVVIPSRRSIAEAVQILVSHALGDACSPYIIGQVSDSIYASSDASIHRYLSLQYALYIPTGVLVIGAFFFFLTSLHIEKDKAKCSFATHDAD
;
A
#
# COMPACT_ATOMS: atom_id res chain seq x y z
N MET A 1 -7.94 15.97 6.83
CA MET A 1 -6.68 16.47 6.23
C MET A 1 -5.78 15.32 5.77
N LEU A 2 -5.46 14.34 6.62
CA LEU A 2 -4.61 13.19 6.26
C LEU A 2 -5.13 12.38 5.06
N ALA A 3 -6.45 12.20 4.91
CA ALA A 3 -7.01 11.54 3.73
C ALA A 3 -6.64 12.23 2.40
N ILE A 4 -6.54 13.57 2.39
CA ILE A 4 -6.12 14.36 1.21
C ILE A 4 -4.61 14.23 0.96
N PHE A 5 -3.83 13.88 1.97
CA PHE A 5 -2.41 13.60 1.77
C PHE A 5 -2.21 12.18 1.23
N TYR A 6 -2.83 11.20 1.87
CA TYR A 6 -2.63 9.78 1.54
C TYR A 6 -3.34 9.32 0.26
N PHE A 7 -4.31 10.06 -0.29
CA PHE A 7 -4.85 9.75 -1.63
C PHE A 7 -3.80 9.95 -2.73
N ALA A 8 -2.79 10.80 -2.50
CA ALA A 8 -1.76 11.09 -3.49
C ALA A 8 -0.91 9.86 -3.84
N ILE A 9 -0.78 8.89 -2.92
CA ILE A 9 0.00 7.67 -3.15
C ILE A 9 -0.61 6.83 -4.28
N PRO A 10 -1.83 6.28 -4.14
CA PRO A 10 -2.37 5.41 -5.18
C PRO A 10 -2.71 6.16 -6.48
N VAL A 11 -3.10 7.45 -6.40
CA VAL A 11 -3.29 8.27 -7.61
C VAL A 11 -1.97 8.53 -8.32
N GLY A 12 -0.90 8.85 -7.58
CA GLY A 12 0.43 9.04 -8.14
C GLY A 12 0.94 7.75 -8.81
N SER A 13 0.77 6.60 -8.16
CA SER A 13 1.13 5.29 -8.73
C SER A 13 0.37 5.01 -10.03
N GLY A 14 -0.96 5.16 -10.05
CA GLY A 14 -1.75 4.94 -11.25
C GLY A 14 -1.43 5.92 -12.38
N LEU A 15 -1.21 7.20 -12.08
CA LEU A 15 -0.75 8.20 -13.05
C LEU A 15 0.63 7.83 -13.62
N GLY A 16 1.51 7.22 -12.83
CA GLY A 16 2.81 6.71 -13.29
C GLY A 16 2.66 5.69 -14.43
N TYR A 17 1.76 4.72 -14.27
CA TYR A 17 1.45 3.74 -15.33
C TYR A 17 0.83 4.40 -16.57
N ILE A 18 -0.11 5.33 -16.37
CA ILE A 18 -0.79 6.04 -17.47
C ILE A 18 0.22 6.86 -18.28
N ILE A 19 1.02 7.71 -17.61
CA ILE A 19 2.02 8.56 -18.25
C ILE A 19 3.08 7.69 -18.94
N GLY A 20 3.56 6.63 -18.28
CA GLY A 20 4.53 5.71 -18.84
C GLY A 20 4.04 5.04 -20.13
N ALA A 21 2.81 4.52 -20.11
CA ALA A 21 2.19 3.89 -21.27
C ALA A 21 1.99 4.87 -22.43
N GLN A 22 1.47 6.07 -22.15
CA GLN A 22 1.20 7.08 -23.19
C GLN A 22 2.49 7.62 -23.84
N ILE A 23 3.54 7.83 -23.06
CA ILE A 23 4.83 8.29 -23.59
C ILE A 23 5.51 7.21 -24.42
N LEU A 24 5.43 5.95 -23.99
CA LEU A 24 5.94 4.83 -24.78
C LEU A 24 5.20 4.74 -26.13
N GLN A 25 3.87 4.88 -26.13
CA GLN A 25 3.08 4.89 -27.37
C GLN A 25 3.42 6.08 -28.28
N ALA A 26 3.62 7.27 -27.72
CA ALA A 26 3.89 8.48 -28.51
C ALA A 26 5.33 8.55 -29.05
N THR A 27 6.31 8.08 -28.28
CA THR A 27 7.75 8.27 -28.59
C THR A 27 8.47 6.99 -29.03
N GLY A 28 7.85 5.83 -28.82
CA GLY A 28 8.48 4.51 -29.00
C GLY A 28 9.60 4.22 -28.00
N LYS A 29 9.84 5.09 -27.01
CA LYS A 29 10.99 5.04 -26.09
C LYS A 29 10.54 5.32 -24.66
N TRP A 30 10.53 4.29 -23.83
CA TRP A 30 10.08 4.39 -22.43
C TRP A 30 10.94 5.34 -21.58
N GLN A 31 12.20 5.59 -21.96
CA GLN A 31 13.12 6.46 -21.22
C GLN A 31 12.59 7.90 -21.08
N TRP A 32 11.82 8.37 -22.07
CA TRP A 32 11.21 9.71 -22.01
C TRP A 32 10.18 9.85 -20.89
N ALA A 33 9.58 8.75 -20.41
CA ALA A 33 8.68 8.79 -19.27
C ALA A 33 9.41 9.21 -17.99
N LEU A 34 10.71 8.87 -17.86
CA LEU A 34 11.53 9.27 -16.71
C LEU A 34 11.76 10.79 -16.66
N CYS A 35 11.68 11.49 -17.79
CA CYS A 35 11.89 12.93 -17.86
C CYS A 35 10.70 13.74 -17.30
N VAL A 36 9.53 13.12 -17.14
CA VAL A 36 8.31 13.81 -16.68
C VAL A 36 8.30 14.00 -15.16
N THR A 37 8.72 12.98 -14.40
CA THR A 37 8.70 13.03 -12.93
C THR A 37 9.54 14.17 -12.34
N PRO A 38 10.76 14.48 -12.83
CA PRO A 38 11.54 15.62 -12.33
C PRO A 38 10.84 16.98 -12.46
N ILE A 39 9.99 17.17 -13.47
CA ILE A 39 9.24 18.43 -13.67
C ILE A 39 8.26 18.63 -12.51
N PHE A 40 7.48 17.60 -12.17
CA PHE A 40 6.57 17.65 -11.03
C PHE A 40 7.31 17.78 -9.70
N GLY A 41 8.46 17.10 -9.57
CA GLY A 41 9.33 17.24 -8.39
C GLY A 41 9.84 18.66 -8.19
N PHE A 42 10.32 19.31 -9.27
CA PHE A 42 10.77 20.69 -9.22
C PHE A 42 9.65 21.65 -8.79
N ILE A 43 8.45 21.50 -9.36
CA ILE A 43 7.27 22.28 -8.97
C ILE A 43 6.96 22.08 -7.48
N SER A 44 6.99 20.83 -6.99
CA SER A 44 6.76 20.52 -5.57
C SER A 44 7.78 21.19 -4.64
N VAL A 45 9.06 21.21 -5.02
CA VAL A 45 10.13 21.88 -4.24
C VAL A 45 9.89 23.38 -4.19
N VAL A 46 9.60 24.01 -5.33
CA VAL A 46 9.31 25.46 -5.39
C VAL A 46 8.10 25.81 -4.52
N LEU A 47 7.00 25.06 -4.63
CA LEU A 47 5.81 25.28 -3.81
C LEU A 47 6.10 25.09 -2.32
N THR A 48 6.91 24.10 -1.96
CA THR A 48 7.31 23.86 -0.56
C THR A 48 8.11 25.04 0.00
N LEU A 49 9.09 25.55 -0.75
CA LEU A 49 9.90 26.69 -0.33
C LEU A 49 9.09 27.99 -0.20
N LEU A 50 8.06 28.18 -1.03
CA LEU A 50 7.24 29.39 -1.02
C LEU A 50 6.13 29.37 0.04
N TYR A 51 5.54 28.21 0.32
CA TYR A 51 4.29 28.11 1.10
C TYR A 51 4.38 27.31 2.39
N VAL A 52 5.37 26.42 2.57
CA VAL A 52 5.47 25.58 3.77
C VAL A 52 6.41 26.22 4.78
N LYS A 53 5.82 26.77 5.85
CA LYS A 53 6.58 27.26 7.02
C LYS A 53 6.76 26.12 8.02
N ASP A 54 8.00 25.81 8.39
CA ASP A 54 8.33 24.76 9.36
C ASP A 54 7.99 25.23 10.79
N PRO A 55 6.98 24.63 11.47
CA PRO A 55 6.67 24.97 12.85
C PRO A 55 7.62 24.24 13.82
N PRO A 56 7.96 24.84 14.98
CA PRO A 56 8.60 24.12 16.07
C PRO A 56 7.87 22.80 16.42
N ARG A 57 8.63 21.74 16.66
CA ARG A 57 8.07 20.41 16.97
C ARG A 57 7.21 20.46 18.25
N GLY A 58 5.99 19.93 18.17
CA GLY A 58 5.04 19.89 19.29
C GLY A 58 4.18 21.15 19.45
N GLU A 59 4.46 22.23 18.70
CA GLU A 59 3.70 23.48 18.77
C GLU A 59 2.22 23.29 18.41
N ALA A 60 1.93 22.42 17.43
CA ALA A 60 0.57 22.12 16.99
C ALA A 60 -0.30 21.41 18.05
N GLU A 61 0.29 20.95 19.16
CA GLU A 61 -0.37 20.10 20.16
C GLU A 61 -0.30 20.68 21.58
N GLY A 62 0.17 21.94 21.71
CA GLY A 62 0.23 22.65 22.99
C GLY A 62 1.31 22.15 23.95
N GLY A 63 2.23 21.30 23.49
CA GLY A 63 3.29 20.72 24.31
C GLY A 63 4.49 21.65 24.50
N THR A 64 5.14 21.55 25.66
CA THR A 64 6.45 22.16 25.92
C THR A 64 7.52 21.52 25.02
N ALA A 65 8.63 22.23 24.80
CA ALA A 65 9.72 21.73 23.96
C ALA A 65 10.28 20.42 24.53
N PHE A 66 9.88 19.28 23.94
CA PHE A 66 10.34 17.96 24.38
C PHE A 66 11.86 17.85 24.27
N GLU A 67 12.50 17.33 25.32
CA GLU A 67 13.93 17.04 25.30
C GLU A 67 14.30 16.07 24.17
N LYS A 68 15.49 16.27 23.58
CA LYS A 68 15.99 15.40 22.52
C LYS A 68 16.21 13.98 23.05
N SER A 69 15.38 13.03 22.61
CA SER A 69 15.60 11.61 22.83
C SER A 69 16.73 11.06 21.95
N THR A 70 17.37 9.98 22.41
CA THR A 70 18.34 9.24 21.61
C THR A 70 17.61 8.29 20.66
N LEU A 71 18.17 8.08 19.45
CA LEU A 71 17.59 7.19 18.43
C LEU A 71 17.32 5.77 18.98
N THR A 72 18.23 5.23 19.78
CA THR A 72 18.09 3.92 20.42
C THR A 72 16.91 3.85 21.37
N ALA A 73 16.67 4.91 22.16
CA ALA A 73 15.52 4.99 23.04
C ALA A 73 14.20 5.05 22.25
N ASP A 74 14.19 5.78 21.14
CA ASP A 74 13.01 5.90 20.27
C ASP A 74 12.69 4.57 19.58
N LEU A 75 13.69 3.90 19.01
CA LEU A 75 13.51 2.57 18.40
C LEU A 75 13.02 1.54 19.43
N LEU A 76 13.59 1.54 20.64
CA LEU A 76 13.14 0.65 21.72
C LEU A 76 11.69 0.95 22.13
N TYR A 77 11.30 2.22 22.18
CA TYR A 77 9.92 2.62 22.45
C TYR A 77 8.96 2.08 21.38
N LEU A 78 9.33 2.22 20.10
CA LEU A 78 8.51 1.73 18.99
C LEU A 78 8.36 0.20 19.04
N CYS A 79 9.45 -0.54 19.27
CA CYS A 79 9.39 -2.00 19.44
C CYS A 79 8.54 -2.45 20.63
N LYS A 80 8.42 -1.63 21.68
CA LYS A 80 7.56 -1.90 22.85
C LYS A 80 6.08 -1.54 22.60
N THR A 81 5.80 -0.71 21.60
CA THR A 81 4.45 -0.25 21.26
C THR A 81 3.82 -1.28 20.33
N LYS A 82 3.07 -2.23 20.90
CA LYS A 82 2.58 -3.42 20.19
C LYS A 82 1.67 -3.05 19.04
N SER A 83 0.82 -2.04 19.21
CA SER A 83 -0.05 -1.57 18.12
C SER A 83 0.74 -1.02 16.94
N PHE A 84 1.86 -0.34 17.17
CA PHE A 84 2.75 0.14 16.11
C PHE A 84 3.44 -1.01 15.38
N VAL A 85 3.96 -2.01 16.12
CA VAL A 85 4.63 -3.17 15.53
C VAL A 85 3.67 -3.98 14.67
N TYR A 86 2.50 -4.33 15.21
CA TYR A 86 1.53 -5.14 14.48
C TYR A 86 0.88 -4.39 13.31
N SER A 87 0.59 -3.10 13.43
CA SER A 87 0.07 -2.32 12.31
C SER A 87 1.10 -2.17 11.19
N THR A 88 2.38 -2.03 11.54
CA THR A 88 3.48 -1.96 10.57
C THR A 88 3.68 -3.29 9.84
N LEU A 89 3.65 -4.43 10.54
CA LEU A 89 3.72 -5.76 9.92
C LEU A 89 2.50 -6.06 9.04
N GLY A 90 1.30 -5.66 9.51
CA GLY A 90 0.08 -5.73 8.73
C GLY A 90 0.20 -4.93 7.44
N PHE A 91 0.59 -3.66 7.53
CA PHE A 91 0.74 -2.78 6.37
C PHE A 91 1.87 -3.23 5.43
N THR A 92 2.95 -3.79 5.95
CA THR A 92 4.02 -4.40 5.14
C THR A 92 3.51 -5.55 4.27
N SER A 93 2.58 -6.35 4.79
CA SER A 93 1.94 -7.44 4.02
C SER A 93 1.05 -6.88 2.90
N VAL A 94 0.41 -5.74 3.17
CA VAL A 94 -0.42 -5.03 2.20
C VAL A 94 0.45 -4.40 1.10
N THR A 95 1.56 -3.74 1.45
CA THR A 95 2.52 -3.19 0.47
C THR A 95 3.23 -4.29 -0.33
N PHE A 96 3.52 -5.44 0.29
CA PHE A 96 4.03 -6.62 -0.41
C PHE A 96 3.10 -7.02 -1.56
N ALA A 97 1.81 -7.16 -1.29
CA ALA A 97 0.83 -7.57 -2.28
C ALA A 97 0.62 -6.51 -3.37
N THR A 98 0.52 -5.23 -3.00
CA THR A 98 0.39 -4.15 -3.99
C THR A 98 1.64 -4.03 -4.85
N GLY A 99 2.84 -4.22 -4.29
CA GLY A 99 4.09 -4.22 -5.06
C GLY A 99 4.17 -5.36 -6.08
N ALA A 100 3.76 -6.57 -5.66
CA ALA A 100 3.74 -7.74 -6.54
C ALA A 100 2.72 -7.57 -7.69
N LEU A 101 1.51 -7.11 -7.35
CA LEU A 101 0.45 -6.83 -8.32
C LEU A 101 0.79 -5.66 -9.23
N GLY A 102 1.41 -4.60 -8.71
CA GLY A 102 1.88 -3.48 -9.52
C GLY A 102 2.93 -3.91 -10.53
N TRP A 103 3.91 -4.70 -10.10
CA TRP A 103 4.99 -5.13 -10.99
C TRP A 103 4.52 -6.14 -12.04
N PHE A 104 3.84 -7.21 -11.61
CA PHE A 104 3.49 -8.33 -12.48
C PHE A 104 2.06 -8.27 -13.03
N GLY A 105 1.15 -7.48 -12.46
CA GLY A 105 -0.25 -7.41 -12.86
C GLY A 105 -0.45 -7.10 -14.34
N PRO A 106 0.17 -6.03 -14.90
CA PRO A 106 0.07 -5.75 -16.33
C PRO A 106 0.57 -6.91 -17.19
N THR A 107 1.77 -7.42 -16.93
CA THR A 107 2.37 -8.55 -17.68
C THR A 107 1.55 -9.83 -17.54
N TYR A 108 0.98 -10.10 -16.37
CA TYR A 108 0.12 -11.25 -16.14
C TYR A 108 -1.14 -11.17 -17.00
N MET A 109 -1.76 -10.00 -17.07
CA MET A 109 -2.97 -9.79 -17.87
C MET A 109 -2.68 -9.84 -19.38
N GLU A 110 -1.49 -9.42 -19.81
CA GLU A 110 -1.01 -9.65 -21.18
C GLU A 110 -0.88 -11.13 -21.51
N LEU A 111 -0.26 -11.91 -20.62
CA LEU A 111 -0.14 -13.35 -20.79
C LEU A 111 -1.51 -14.05 -20.79
N ALA A 112 -2.46 -13.55 -19.98
CA ALA A 112 -3.83 -14.04 -19.95
C ALA A 112 -4.56 -13.82 -21.29
N LEU A 113 -4.40 -12.64 -21.90
CA LEU A 113 -4.98 -12.32 -23.21
C LEU A 113 -4.44 -13.26 -24.30
N VAL A 114 -3.12 -13.46 -24.33
CA VAL A 114 -2.46 -14.37 -25.27
C VAL A 114 -2.98 -15.80 -25.11
N LYS A 115 -3.15 -16.27 -23.85
CA LYS A 115 -3.69 -17.61 -23.57
C LYS A 115 -5.13 -17.78 -24.10
N GLN A 116 -5.94 -16.73 -24.08
CA GLN A 116 -7.33 -16.76 -24.57
C GLN A 116 -7.46 -16.71 -26.10
N SER A 117 -6.35 -16.73 -26.87
CA SER A 117 -6.36 -16.56 -28.35
C SER A 117 -7.01 -15.26 -28.83
N LEU A 118 -7.18 -14.28 -27.93
CA LEU A 118 -7.34 -12.90 -28.32
C LEU A 118 -5.96 -12.48 -28.86
N GLU A 119 -5.91 -12.06 -30.12
CA GLU A 119 -4.70 -11.66 -30.89
C GLU A 119 -3.62 -10.91 -30.08
N PRO A 120 -2.39 -10.73 -30.61
CA PRO A 120 -1.39 -9.82 -30.03
C PRO A 120 -1.87 -8.36 -30.17
N ALA A 121 -2.98 -8.03 -29.51
CA ALA A 121 -3.48 -6.69 -29.40
C ALA A 121 -2.42 -5.86 -28.66
N PRO A 122 -2.17 -4.60 -29.10
CA PRO A 122 -1.32 -3.70 -28.35
C PRO A 122 -1.86 -3.63 -26.93
N SER A 123 -1.10 -4.15 -25.99
CA SER A 123 -1.57 -4.32 -24.63
C SER A 123 -1.63 -2.97 -23.95
N ASN A 124 -2.83 -2.42 -23.90
CA ASN A 124 -3.15 -1.32 -23.00
C ASN A 124 -3.21 -1.79 -21.52
N ALA A 125 -2.66 -2.97 -21.19
CA ALA A 125 -2.72 -3.54 -19.84
C ALA A 125 -2.07 -2.62 -18.80
N PRO A 126 -0.90 -1.99 -19.03
CA PRO A 126 -0.38 -0.99 -18.10
C PRO A 126 -1.30 0.23 -17.95
N LEU A 127 -1.91 0.68 -19.04
CA LEU A 127 -2.86 1.82 -19.02
C LEU A 127 -4.13 1.48 -18.22
N ILE A 128 -4.72 0.31 -18.47
CA ILE A 128 -5.91 -0.20 -17.77
C ILE A 128 -5.61 -0.40 -16.30
N PHE A 129 -4.47 -1.04 -15.97
CA PHE A 129 -4.01 -1.21 -14.60
C PHE A 129 -3.85 0.16 -13.91
N GLY A 130 -3.20 1.13 -14.56
CA GLY A 130 -3.04 2.48 -14.02
C GLY A 130 -4.35 3.20 -13.74
N ILE A 131 -5.35 3.09 -14.64
CA ILE A 131 -6.68 3.65 -14.43
C ILE A 131 -7.38 2.97 -13.25
N ILE A 132 -7.33 1.64 -13.19
CA ILE A 132 -7.91 0.84 -12.11
C ILE A 132 -7.29 1.24 -10.78
N THR A 133 -5.95 1.29 -10.68
CA THR A 133 -5.22 1.70 -9.47
C THR A 133 -5.56 3.12 -9.02
N CYS A 134 -5.65 4.07 -9.96
CA CYS A 134 -6.06 5.45 -9.65
C CYS A 134 -7.45 5.49 -9.01
N ILE A 135 -8.44 4.87 -9.67
CA ILE A 135 -9.84 4.92 -9.22
C ILE A 135 -9.99 4.12 -7.92
N ALA A 136 -9.39 2.92 -7.85
CA ALA A 136 -9.43 2.07 -6.67
C ALA A 136 -8.80 2.77 -5.45
N GLY A 137 -7.69 3.47 -5.67
CA GLY A 137 -7.05 4.32 -4.69
C GLY A 137 -7.96 5.40 -4.11
N ILE A 138 -8.58 6.20 -4.99
CA ILE A 138 -9.49 7.28 -4.59
C ILE A 138 -10.66 6.70 -3.80
N VAL A 139 -11.31 5.68 -4.35
CA VAL A 139 -12.49 5.05 -3.73
C VAL A 139 -12.12 4.41 -2.39
N GLY A 140 -11.03 3.66 -2.32
CA GLY A 140 -10.56 2.99 -1.12
C GLY A 140 -10.20 3.97 0.00
N VAL A 141 -9.49 5.05 -0.31
CA VAL A 141 -9.13 6.11 0.66
C VAL A 141 -10.38 6.81 1.21
N ILE A 142 -11.36 7.12 0.35
CA ILE A 142 -12.64 7.74 0.77
C ILE A 142 -13.43 6.78 1.67
N ILE A 143 -13.58 5.51 1.26
CA ILE A 143 -14.28 4.48 2.04
C ILE A 143 -13.60 4.29 3.39
N GLY A 144 -12.28 4.12 3.42
CA GLY A 144 -11.53 3.87 4.64
C GLY A 144 -11.58 5.03 5.63
N SER A 145 -11.35 6.26 5.17
CA SER A 145 -11.41 7.45 6.04
C SER A 145 -12.83 7.73 6.55
N SER A 146 -13.85 7.55 5.70
CA SER A 146 -15.25 7.74 6.09
C SER A 146 -15.71 6.66 7.07
N ALA A 147 -15.40 5.40 6.79
CA ALA A 147 -15.75 4.26 7.64
C ALA A 147 -15.05 4.36 9.01
N SER A 148 -13.77 4.71 9.02
CA SER A 148 -13.01 4.96 10.26
C SER A 148 -13.67 6.06 11.10
N THR A 149 -13.95 7.22 10.50
CA THR A 149 -14.58 8.35 11.21
C THR A 149 -15.96 8.00 11.77
N TYR A 150 -16.75 7.21 11.05
CA TYR A 150 -18.08 6.80 11.48
C TYR A 150 -18.04 5.70 12.55
N LEU A 151 -17.32 4.60 12.30
CA LEU A 151 -17.31 3.42 13.16
C LEU A 151 -16.56 3.64 14.47
N ARG A 152 -15.57 4.54 14.51
CA ARG A 152 -14.89 4.96 15.76
C ARG A 152 -15.84 5.48 16.83
N ARG A 153 -16.99 6.05 16.43
CA ARG A 153 -18.00 6.56 17.37
C ARG A 153 -18.64 5.45 18.21
N PHE A 154 -18.66 4.23 17.69
CA PHE A 154 -19.29 3.08 18.32
C PHE A 154 -18.28 2.08 18.89
N ASN A 155 -17.09 1.99 18.29
CA ASN A 155 -16.06 1.05 18.69
C ASN A 155 -14.68 1.70 18.63
N ALA A 156 -13.99 1.80 19.76
CA ALA A 156 -12.64 2.34 19.85
C ALA A 156 -11.61 1.50 19.07
N LYS A 157 -11.92 0.24 18.75
CA LYS A 157 -11.10 -0.68 17.94
C LYS A 157 -11.43 -0.65 16.45
N ALA A 158 -12.28 0.28 15.99
CA ALA A 158 -12.79 0.28 14.63
C ALA A 158 -11.68 0.26 13.57
N ASP A 159 -10.63 1.05 13.72
CA ASP A 159 -9.57 1.20 12.70
C ASP A 159 -8.84 -0.09 12.35
N PRO A 160 -8.20 -0.78 13.31
CA PRO A 160 -7.50 -2.01 13.00
C PRO A 160 -8.47 -3.10 12.52
N LEU A 161 -9.74 -3.07 12.94
CA LEU A 161 -10.76 -3.99 12.43
C LEU A 161 -11.12 -3.69 10.98
N ILE A 162 -11.31 -2.42 10.60
CA ILE A 162 -11.55 -2.03 9.20
C ILE A 162 -10.36 -2.45 8.34
N CYS A 163 -9.14 -2.25 8.82
CA CYS A 163 -7.95 -2.74 8.14
C CYS A 163 -7.95 -4.27 7.98
N ALA A 164 -8.18 -5.00 9.06
CA ALA A 164 -8.20 -6.47 9.04
C ALA A 164 -9.25 -7.02 8.06
N TYR A 165 -10.48 -6.49 8.11
CA TYR A 165 -11.55 -6.92 7.20
C TYR A 165 -11.33 -6.47 5.76
N GLY A 166 -10.76 -5.28 5.54
CA GLY A 166 -10.39 -4.81 4.20
C GLY A 166 -9.35 -5.72 3.55
N VAL A 167 -8.31 -6.08 4.30
CA VAL A 167 -7.28 -7.04 3.84
C VAL A 167 -7.87 -8.44 3.66
N LEU A 168 -8.68 -8.92 4.59
CA LEU A 168 -9.28 -10.25 4.49
C LEU A 168 -10.26 -10.37 3.31
N ALA A 169 -11.00 -9.30 3.01
CA ALA A 169 -11.90 -9.24 1.87
C ALA A 169 -11.16 -9.20 0.53
N SER A 170 -9.97 -8.58 0.48
CA SER A 170 -9.18 -8.53 -0.76
C SER A 170 -8.58 -9.89 -1.14
N VAL A 171 -8.31 -10.77 -0.17
CA VAL A 171 -7.75 -12.13 -0.42
C VAL A 171 -8.59 -12.94 -1.42
N PRO A 172 -9.89 -13.24 -1.18
CA PRO A 172 -10.68 -14.02 -2.13
C PRO A 172 -10.90 -13.28 -3.45
N LEU A 173 -10.97 -11.95 -3.44
CA LEU A 173 -11.17 -11.14 -4.65
C LEU A 173 -9.96 -11.18 -5.57
N ILE A 174 -8.76 -10.99 -5.03
CA ILE A 174 -7.50 -11.04 -5.80
C ILE A 174 -7.24 -12.46 -6.26
N PHE A 175 -7.42 -13.46 -5.38
CA PHE A 175 -7.27 -14.86 -5.76
C PHE A 175 -8.23 -15.25 -6.90
N ALA A 176 -9.52 -14.89 -6.76
CA ALA A 176 -10.51 -15.14 -7.80
C ALA A 176 -10.19 -14.37 -9.08
N GLY A 177 -9.73 -13.11 -9.01
CA GLY A 177 -9.30 -12.35 -10.18
C GLY A 177 -8.20 -13.07 -10.95
N VAL A 178 -7.17 -13.53 -10.25
CA VAL A 178 -6.07 -14.31 -10.84
C VAL A 178 -6.56 -15.63 -11.46
N VAL A 179 -7.47 -16.36 -10.82
CA VAL A 179 -8.02 -17.62 -11.37
C VAL A 179 -8.93 -17.38 -12.57
N VAL A 180 -9.82 -16.39 -12.49
CA VAL A 180 -10.82 -16.08 -13.52
C VAL A 180 -10.19 -15.49 -14.78
N SER A 181 -8.95 -14.98 -14.70
CA SER A 181 -8.24 -14.44 -15.87
C SER A 181 -8.01 -15.48 -16.98
N GLU A 182 -8.12 -16.77 -16.70
CA GLU A 182 -8.09 -17.82 -17.72
C GLU A 182 -9.35 -17.83 -18.60
N TYR A 183 -10.50 -17.53 -18.00
CA TYR A 183 -11.81 -17.61 -18.67
C TYR A 183 -12.31 -16.26 -19.18
N SER A 184 -12.06 -15.18 -18.44
CA SER A 184 -12.54 -13.83 -18.76
C SER A 184 -11.60 -12.76 -18.19
N VAL A 185 -10.86 -12.10 -19.07
CA VAL A 185 -9.97 -10.99 -18.69
C VAL A 185 -10.75 -9.82 -18.10
N ILE A 186 -11.95 -9.53 -18.62
CA ILE A 186 -12.81 -8.44 -18.12
C ILE A 186 -13.25 -8.73 -16.67
N SER A 187 -13.71 -9.95 -16.39
CA SER A 187 -14.12 -10.33 -15.04
C SER A 187 -12.95 -10.30 -14.06
N SER A 188 -11.75 -10.72 -14.51
CA SER A 188 -10.51 -10.58 -13.75
C SER A 188 -10.21 -9.12 -13.38
N TRP A 189 -10.30 -8.19 -14.34
CA TRP A 189 -10.09 -6.76 -14.06
C TRP A 189 -11.07 -6.21 -13.04
N VAL A 190 -12.34 -6.58 -13.12
CA VAL A 190 -13.36 -6.14 -12.14
C VAL A 190 -13.04 -6.68 -10.75
N LEU A 191 -12.67 -7.95 -10.63
CA LEU A 191 -12.31 -8.55 -9.35
C LEU A 191 -11.04 -7.95 -8.76
N ILE A 192 -10.02 -7.70 -9.58
CA ILE A 192 -8.79 -7.00 -9.18
C ILE A 192 -9.10 -5.58 -8.71
N PHE A 193 -9.96 -4.84 -9.43
CA PHE A 193 -10.40 -3.50 -9.02
C PHE A 193 -11.04 -3.51 -7.63
N ILE A 194 -11.99 -4.41 -7.37
CA ILE A 194 -12.66 -4.48 -6.06
C ILE A 194 -11.64 -4.91 -4.98
N GLY A 195 -10.76 -5.86 -5.28
CA GLY A 195 -9.69 -6.28 -4.37
C GLY A 195 -8.73 -5.14 -4.02
N GLU A 196 -8.35 -4.33 -5.01
CA GLU A 196 -7.49 -3.16 -4.83
C GLU A 196 -8.18 -2.07 -4.02
N VAL A 197 -9.47 -1.80 -4.24
CA VAL A 197 -10.27 -0.90 -3.38
C VAL A 197 -10.18 -1.36 -1.92
N CYS A 198 -10.37 -2.67 -1.66
CA CYS A 198 -10.28 -3.25 -0.33
C CYS A 198 -8.88 -3.11 0.30
N LEU A 199 -7.81 -3.20 -0.50
CA LEU A 199 -6.44 -2.92 -0.04
C LEU A 199 -6.26 -1.43 0.28
N CYS A 200 -6.69 -0.54 -0.61
CA CYS A 200 -6.50 0.92 -0.49
C CYS A 200 -7.24 1.55 0.71
N VAL A 201 -8.25 0.87 1.27
CA VAL A 201 -8.89 1.26 2.55
C VAL A 201 -7.86 1.44 3.68
N ASN A 202 -6.76 0.70 3.65
CA ASN A 202 -5.75 0.70 4.72
C ASN A 202 -4.87 1.96 4.75
N TRP A 203 -4.66 2.64 3.62
CA TRP A 203 -3.59 3.65 3.47
C TRP A 203 -3.75 4.83 4.44
N THR A 204 -4.97 5.34 4.57
CA THR A 204 -5.26 6.46 5.46
C THR A 204 -5.32 6.03 6.92
N ILE A 205 -5.87 4.85 7.17
CA ILE A 205 -6.17 4.36 8.51
C ILE A 205 -4.88 4.00 9.25
N VAL A 206 -3.93 3.33 8.59
CA VAL A 206 -2.66 2.93 9.22
C VAL A 206 -1.85 4.13 9.68
N ALA A 207 -1.74 5.15 8.83
CA ALA A 207 -1.08 6.39 9.18
C ALA A 207 -1.79 7.12 10.33
N ASP A 208 -3.13 7.15 10.33
CA ASP A 208 -3.87 7.77 11.43
C ASP A 208 -3.71 6.99 12.75
N MET A 209 -3.67 5.65 12.69
CA MET A 209 -3.37 4.80 13.86
C MET A 209 -2.02 5.15 14.48
N LEU A 210 -0.99 5.40 13.67
CA LEU A 210 0.34 5.77 14.14
C LEU A 210 0.29 7.03 15.00
N LEU A 211 -0.46 8.04 14.57
CA LEU A 211 -0.52 9.34 15.25
C LEU A 211 -1.09 9.25 16.67
N TYR A 212 -2.06 8.39 16.93
CA TYR A 212 -2.66 8.29 18.27
C TYR A 212 -2.10 7.17 19.15
N VAL A 213 -1.20 6.32 18.64
CA VAL A 213 -0.48 5.29 19.45
C VAL A 213 0.98 5.68 19.74
N VAL A 214 1.51 6.70 19.07
CA VAL A 214 2.87 7.20 19.25
C VAL A 214 2.86 8.65 19.74
N ILE A 215 3.63 8.92 20.79
CA ILE A 215 3.77 10.26 21.35
C ILE A 215 4.35 11.26 20.33
N PRO A 216 3.94 12.53 20.36
CA PRO A 216 4.33 13.55 19.37
C PRO A 216 5.81 13.61 19.02
N SER A 217 6.68 13.62 20.05
CA SER A 217 8.13 13.73 19.92
C SER A 217 8.76 12.59 19.10
N ARG A 218 8.08 11.44 19.01
CA ARG A 218 8.55 10.22 18.33
C ARG A 218 7.79 9.87 17.05
N ARG A 219 6.78 10.65 16.64
CA ARG A 219 5.97 10.33 15.45
C ARG A 219 6.76 10.37 14.15
N SER A 220 7.65 11.35 13.99
CA SER A 220 8.47 11.46 12.78
C SER A 220 9.37 10.24 12.57
N ILE A 221 10.01 9.74 13.64
CA ILE A 221 10.83 8.53 13.56
C ILE A 221 9.96 7.27 13.41
N ALA A 222 8.78 7.22 14.03
CA ALA A 222 7.82 6.13 13.85
C ALA A 222 7.37 6.00 12.39
N GLU A 223 6.97 7.11 11.78
CA GLU A 223 6.56 7.17 10.37
C GLU A 223 7.71 6.72 9.46
N ALA A 224 8.93 7.24 9.70
CA ALA A 224 10.11 6.85 8.94
C ALA A 224 10.43 5.36 9.05
N VAL A 225 10.31 4.77 10.25
CA VAL A 225 10.52 3.32 10.47
C VAL A 225 9.42 2.51 9.79
N GLN A 226 8.15 2.94 9.88
CA GLN A 226 7.05 2.25 9.23
C GLN A 226 7.20 2.23 7.71
N ILE A 227 7.54 3.39 7.11
CA ILE A 227 7.85 3.53 5.68
C ILE A 227 9.04 2.66 5.29
N LEU A 228 10.15 2.70 6.05
CA LEU A 228 11.33 1.90 5.76
C LEU A 228 11.00 0.40 5.75
N VAL A 229 10.29 -0.08 6.76
CA VAL A 229 9.93 -1.50 6.88
C VAL A 229 8.94 -1.91 5.79
N SER A 230 7.89 -1.11 5.55
CA SER A 230 6.85 -1.43 4.57
C SER A 230 7.37 -1.41 3.14
N HIS A 231 8.31 -0.53 2.81
CA HIS A 231 8.92 -0.51 1.48
C HIS A 231 10.00 -1.56 1.33
N ALA A 232 10.94 -1.63 2.27
CA ALA A 232 12.06 -2.56 2.17
C ALA A 232 11.59 -4.01 2.15
N LEU A 233 10.65 -4.40 3.03
CA LEU A 233 10.17 -5.78 3.14
C LEU A 233 8.88 -6.05 2.36
N GLY A 234 8.16 -5.01 1.97
CA GLY A 234 6.93 -5.12 1.20
C GLY A 234 7.18 -5.00 -0.30
N ASP A 235 6.98 -3.81 -0.85
CA ASP A 235 6.90 -3.59 -2.30
C ASP A 235 8.25 -3.67 -3.04
N ALA A 236 9.39 -3.44 -2.38
CA ALA A 236 10.70 -3.60 -3.00
C ALA A 236 11.12 -5.08 -3.10
N CYS A 237 10.84 -5.88 -2.08
CA CYS A 237 11.20 -7.30 -2.06
C CYS A 237 10.22 -8.19 -2.84
N SER A 238 8.94 -7.83 -2.89
CA SER A 238 7.92 -8.72 -3.45
C SER A 238 8.15 -9.06 -4.93
N PRO A 239 8.53 -8.14 -5.85
CA PRO A 239 8.73 -8.49 -7.25
C PRO A 239 9.88 -9.49 -7.45
N TYR A 240 10.95 -9.36 -6.65
CA TYR A 240 12.07 -10.29 -6.70
C TYR A 240 11.65 -11.71 -6.27
N ILE A 241 10.92 -11.83 -5.16
CA ILE A 241 10.45 -13.12 -4.65
C ILE A 241 9.47 -13.77 -5.62
N ILE A 242 8.48 -13.03 -6.11
CA ILE A 242 7.48 -13.55 -7.06
C ILE A 242 8.13 -13.93 -8.38
N GLY A 243 9.09 -13.13 -8.87
CA GLY A 243 9.86 -13.43 -10.08
C GLY A 243 10.65 -14.73 -9.95
N GLN A 244 11.43 -14.89 -8.87
CA GLN A 244 12.21 -16.10 -8.61
C GLN A 244 11.33 -17.35 -8.52
N VAL A 245 10.18 -17.26 -7.83
CA VAL A 245 9.24 -18.39 -7.75
C VAL A 245 8.67 -18.71 -9.13
N SER A 246 8.21 -17.70 -9.88
CA SER A 246 7.71 -17.91 -11.25
C SER A 246 8.78 -18.55 -12.15
N ASP A 247 10.01 -18.06 -12.12
CA ASP A 247 11.11 -18.56 -12.96
C ASP A 247 11.48 -20.00 -12.58
N SER A 248 11.45 -20.35 -11.28
CA SER A 248 11.70 -21.72 -10.82
C SER A 248 10.63 -22.70 -11.27
N ILE A 249 9.35 -22.30 -11.24
CA ILE A 249 8.23 -23.12 -11.74
C ILE A 249 8.36 -23.27 -13.25
N TYR A 250 8.69 -22.20 -13.97
CA TYR A 250 8.90 -22.22 -15.41
C TYR A 250 10.04 -23.16 -15.83
N ALA A 251 11.20 -23.09 -15.14
CA ALA A 251 12.38 -23.91 -15.45
C ALA A 251 12.14 -25.42 -15.28
N SER A 252 11.14 -25.80 -14.48
CA SER A 252 10.77 -27.21 -14.25
C SER A 252 9.89 -27.82 -15.34
N SER A 253 9.48 -27.05 -16.36
CA SER A 253 8.44 -27.47 -17.32
C SER A 253 8.80 -27.22 -18.80
N ASP A 254 8.72 -28.24 -19.65
CA ASP A 254 9.26 -28.26 -21.04
C ASP A 254 8.44 -27.52 -22.14
N ALA A 255 7.29 -26.90 -21.84
CA ALA A 255 6.38 -26.31 -22.86
C ALA A 255 6.12 -24.80 -22.71
N SER A 256 5.83 -24.10 -23.82
CA SER A 256 5.63 -22.64 -23.91
C SER A 256 4.37 -22.08 -23.22
N ILE A 257 3.41 -22.93 -22.85
CA ILE A 257 2.18 -22.56 -22.11
C ILE A 257 2.48 -22.23 -20.62
N HIS A 258 3.69 -22.53 -20.13
CA HIS A 258 4.00 -22.46 -18.71
C HIS A 258 4.25 -21.06 -18.15
N ARG A 259 4.54 -20.02 -18.95
CA ARG A 259 4.85 -18.69 -18.39
C ARG A 259 3.65 -18.00 -17.73
N TYR A 260 2.45 -18.19 -18.29
CA TYR A 260 1.21 -17.74 -17.66
C TYR A 260 0.96 -18.48 -16.35
N LEU A 261 1.02 -19.82 -16.39
CA LEU A 261 0.75 -20.68 -15.23
C LEU A 261 1.78 -20.47 -14.11
N SER A 262 3.06 -20.33 -14.45
CA SER A 262 4.12 -20.09 -13.47
C SER A 262 3.91 -18.78 -12.73
N LEU A 263 3.56 -17.71 -13.45
CA LEU A 263 3.26 -16.43 -12.86
C LEU A 263 1.95 -16.45 -12.07
N GLN A 264 0.93 -17.17 -12.57
CA GLN A 264 -0.33 -17.38 -11.86
C GLN A 264 -0.12 -18.02 -10.48
N TYR A 265 0.66 -19.11 -10.42
CA TYR A 265 0.99 -19.78 -9.16
C TYR A 265 1.82 -18.88 -8.23
N ALA A 266 2.79 -18.14 -8.78
CA ALA A 266 3.57 -17.19 -7.99
C ALA A 266 2.69 -16.08 -7.39
N LEU A 267 1.66 -15.60 -8.12
CA LEU A 267 0.71 -14.59 -7.66
C LEU A 267 -0.26 -15.09 -6.57
N TYR A 268 -0.24 -16.37 -6.19
CA TYR A 268 -0.91 -16.84 -4.97
C TYR A 268 -0.11 -16.57 -3.69
N ILE A 269 1.19 -16.27 -3.78
CA ILE A 269 1.99 -15.92 -2.60
C ILE A 269 1.50 -14.61 -1.96
N PRO A 270 1.27 -13.51 -2.72
CA PRO A 270 0.69 -12.29 -2.17
C PRO A 270 -0.62 -12.50 -1.41
N THR A 271 -1.50 -13.38 -1.88
CA THR A 271 -2.79 -13.65 -1.19
C THR A 271 -2.57 -14.35 0.15
N GLY A 272 -1.61 -15.27 0.24
CA GLY A 272 -1.18 -15.88 1.50
C GLY A 272 -0.56 -14.86 2.47
N VAL A 273 0.29 -13.96 1.97
CA VAL A 273 0.89 -12.88 2.77
C VAL A 273 -0.20 -11.93 3.32
N LEU A 274 -1.24 -11.63 2.54
CA LEU A 274 -2.37 -10.82 3.00
C LEU A 274 -3.14 -11.46 4.15
N VAL A 275 -3.30 -12.79 4.19
CA VAL A 275 -3.92 -13.48 5.33
C VAL A 275 -3.12 -13.24 6.62
N ILE A 276 -1.78 -13.29 6.52
CA ILE A 276 -0.87 -12.96 7.63
C ILE A 276 -1.03 -11.48 8.02
N GLY A 277 -1.14 -10.59 7.02
CA GLY A 277 -1.40 -9.17 7.23
C GLY A 277 -2.70 -8.89 8.00
N ALA A 278 -3.79 -9.55 7.62
CA ALA A 278 -5.08 -9.45 8.31
C ALA A 278 -4.98 -9.93 9.77
N PHE A 279 -4.25 -11.03 10.01
CA PHE A 279 -3.98 -11.52 11.36
C PHE A 279 -3.25 -10.48 12.21
N PHE A 280 -2.22 -9.81 11.67
CA PHE A 280 -1.54 -8.74 12.40
C PHE A 280 -2.46 -7.55 12.70
N PHE A 281 -3.35 -7.16 11.78
CA PHE A 281 -4.34 -6.11 12.07
C PHE A 281 -5.33 -6.52 13.17
N PHE A 282 -5.75 -7.80 13.23
CA PHE A 282 -6.52 -8.29 14.37
C PHE A 282 -5.73 -8.20 15.68
N LEU A 283 -4.43 -8.53 15.70
CA LEU A 283 -3.58 -8.36 16.88
C LEU A 283 -3.45 -6.88 17.29
N THR A 284 -3.39 -5.96 16.32
CA THR A 284 -3.40 -4.51 16.57
C THR A 284 -4.68 -4.12 17.33
N SER A 285 -5.85 -4.66 16.94
CA SER A 285 -7.13 -4.37 17.59
C SER A 285 -7.18 -4.74 19.07
N LEU A 286 -6.42 -5.76 19.48
CA LEU A 286 -6.35 -6.20 20.88
C LEU A 286 -5.53 -5.24 21.76
N HIS A 287 -4.60 -4.49 21.16
CA HIS A 287 -3.65 -3.64 21.88
C HIS A 287 -3.94 -2.14 21.76
N ILE A 288 -4.72 -1.74 20.75
CA ILE A 288 -4.83 -0.33 20.34
C ILE A 288 -5.40 0.59 21.42
N GLU A 289 -6.40 0.14 22.18
CA GLU A 289 -6.96 0.94 23.26
C GLU A 289 -5.94 1.20 24.37
N LYS A 290 -5.17 0.16 24.73
CA LYS A 290 -4.13 0.26 25.76
C LYS A 290 -3.01 1.18 25.34
N ASP A 291 -2.52 1.06 24.11
CA ASP A 291 -1.41 1.88 23.62
C ASP A 291 -1.86 3.32 23.35
N LYS A 292 -3.10 3.55 22.89
CA LYS A 292 -3.71 4.88 22.81
C LYS A 292 -3.84 5.56 24.18
N ALA A 293 -4.31 4.83 25.20
CA ALA A 293 -4.41 5.37 26.56
C ALA A 293 -3.04 5.77 27.13
N LYS A 294 -2.01 4.92 26.94
CA LYS A 294 -0.63 5.25 27.33
C LYS A 294 -0.09 6.48 26.59
N CYS A 295 -0.35 6.59 25.29
CA CYS A 295 0.07 7.73 24.49
C CYS A 295 -0.58 9.02 24.99
N SER A 296 -1.89 8.99 25.27
CA SER A 296 -2.63 10.13 25.81
C SER A 296 -2.07 10.59 27.16
N PHE A 297 -1.86 9.64 28.08
CA PHE A 297 -1.30 9.91 29.41
C PHE A 297 0.09 10.55 29.32
N ALA A 298 0.98 9.98 28.49
CA ALA A 298 2.34 10.50 28.30
C ALA A 298 2.39 11.87 27.59
N THR A 299 1.30 12.31 26.94
CA THR A 299 1.23 13.57 26.21
C THR A 299 0.64 14.70 27.05
N HIS A 300 -0.30 14.40 27.97
CA HIS A 300 -1.05 15.41 28.73
C HIS A 300 -0.80 15.40 30.24
N ASP A 301 -0.37 14.28 30.83
CA ASP A 301 -0.26 14.10 32.28
C ASP A 301 1.19 13.93 32.76
N ALA A 302 2.18 14.29 31.93
CA ALA A 302 3.61 14.13 32.23
C ALA A 302 4.25 15.34 32.94
N ASP A 303 3.43 16.23 33.52
CA ASP A 303 3.86 17.38 34.33
C ASP A 303 4.00 17.01 35.82
#